data_AF-A0A3B9ZKW7-F1
#
_entry.id   AF-A0A3B9ZKW7-F1
#
_cell.length_a   1.000
_cell.length_b   1.000
_cell.length_c   1.000
_cell.angle_alpha   90.00
_cell.angle_beta   90.00
_cell.angle_gamma   90.00
#
_symmetry.space_group_name_H-M   'P 1'
#
loop_
_entity.id
_entity.type
_entity.pdbx_description
1 polymer ?
#
loop_
_entity_poly.entity_id
_entity_poly.type
_entity_poly.pdbx_seq_one_letter_code
_entity_poly.pdbx_strand_id
1 'polypeptide(L)'
;IGIQGQSWGGYQVAWLITQTDMFAAAMAGAPVSNMTSAYGGIRWESGLSRMFQYEKDQSRIGGSLWDKPLQYIENSPLFFIPRIKTPLLIMHNDMDGAVPWYQGIELFTAMRRLNKPAWMLTYNN
;
A
#
# COMPACT_ATOMS: atom_id res chain seq x y z
N ILE A 1 9.18 -5.89 -19.14
CA ILE A 1 9.79 -5.80 -17.80
C ILE A 1 8.66 -5.90 -16.78
N GLY A 2 8.83 -6.66 -15.70
CA GLY A 2 7.90 -6.70 -14.56
C GLY A 2 8.56 -6.13 -13.30
N ILE A 3 7.76 -5.76 -12.31
CA ILE A 3 8.25 -5.25 -11.02
C ILE A 3 7.58 -5.99 -9.85
N GLN A 4 8.33 -6.28 -8.81
CA GLN A 4 7.84 -6.96 -7.62
C GLN A 4 8.49 -6.39 -6.36
N GLY A 5 7.74 -6.36 -5.26
CA GLY A 5 8.25 -5.95 -3.95
C GLY A 5 7.38 -6.46 -2.79
N GLN A 6 7.97 -6.58 -1.60
CA GLN A 6 7.32 -6.98 -0.36
C GLN A 6 7.43 -5.86 0.68
N SER A 7 6.41 -5.69 1.52
CA SER A 7 6.39 -4.69 2.61
C SER A 7 6.59 -3.28 2.07
N TRP A 8 7.64 -2.57 2.48
CA TRP A 8 7.99 -1.25 1.93
C TRP A 8 8.20 -1.28 0.41
N GLY A 9 8.81 -2.34 -0.12
CA GLY A 9 8.91 -2.55 -1.57
C GLY A 9 7.55 -2.79 -2.22
N GLY A 10 6.60 -3.42 -1.52
CA GLY A 10 5.22 -3.58 -1.99
C GLY A 10 4.49 -2.25 -2.11
N TYR A 11 4.68 -1.35 -1.14
CA TYR A 11 4.24 0.05 -1.24
C TYR A 11 4.87 0.74 -2.47
N GLN A 12 6.19 0.64 -2.65
CA GLN A 12 6.88 1.28 -3.77
C GLN A 12 6.37 0.77 -5.12
N VAL A 13 6.11 -0.54 -5.24
CA VAL A 13 5.47 -1.10 -6.44
C VAL A 13 4.10 -0.49 -6.68
N ALA A 14 3.23 -0.52 -5.66
CA ALA A 14 1.88 0.04 -5.76
C ALA A 14 1.91 1.53 -6.11
N TRP A 15 2.87 2.30 -5.58
CA TRP A 15 3.08 3.70 -5.92
C TRP A 15 3.57 3.87 -7.35
N LEU A 16 4.63 3.18 -7.77
CA LEU A 16 5.25 3.38 -9.09
C LEU A 16 4.28 3.12 -10.24
N ILE A 17 3.43 2.08 -10.16
CA ILE A 17 2.45 1.79 -11.22
C ILE A 17 1.34 2.84 -11.34
N THR A 18 1.21 3.76 -10.38
CA THR A 18 0.33 4.93 -10.48
C THR A 18 0.98 6.09 -11.23
N GLN A 19 2.31 6.07 -11.35
CA GLN A 19 3.13 7.16 -11.91
C GLN A 19 3.65 6.85 -13.31
N THR A 20 3.70 5.57 -13.72
CA THR A 20 4.23 5.14 -15.02
C THR A 20 3.53 3.88 -15.53
N ASP A 21 3.55 3.67 -16.85
CA ASP A 21 3.08 2.46 -17.54
C ASP A 21 4.23 1.61 -18.12
N MET A 22 5.47 1.82 -17.66
CA MET A 22 6.64 1.10 -18.15
C MET A 22 6.67 -0.41 -17.81
N PHE A 23 5.83 -0.85 -16.88
CA PHE A 23 5.80 -2.24 -16.40
C PHE A 23 4.66 -3.02 -17.05
N ALA A 24 4.99 -4.19 -17.59
CA ALA A 24 4.02 -5.10 -18.22
C ALA A 24 3.12 -5.80 -17.17
N ALA A 25 3.63 -6.02 -15.96
CA ALA A 25 2.90 -6.55 -14.82
C ALA A 25 3.62 -6.17 -13.52
N ALA A 26 2.87 -6.12 -12.41
CA ALA A 26 3.38 -5.80 -11.09
C ALA A 26 2.90 -6.78 -10.02
N MET A 27 3.71 -7.00 -8.99
CA MET A 27 3.32 -7.72 -7.77
C MET A 27 3.67 -6.91 -6.52
N ALA A 28 2.67 -6.61 -5.70
CA ALA A 28 2.82 -5.90 -4.44
C ALA A 28 2.44 -6.81 -3.26
N GLY A 29 3.44 -7.21 -2.49
CA GLY A 29 3.26 -8.03 -1.29
C GLY A 29 3.23 -7.19 -0.02
N ALA A 30 2.27 -7.45 0.87
CA ALA A 30 1.97 -6.68 2.08
C ALA A 30 2.05 -5.14 1.89
N PRO A 31 1.40 -4.57 0.86
CA PRO A 31 1.54 -3.14 0.56
C PRO A 31 0.78 -2.28 1.58
N VAL A 32 1.29 -1.07 1.81
CA VAL A 32 0.47 0.04 2.36
C VAL A 32 -0.12 0.80 1.17
N SER A 33 -1.43 0.89 1.09
CA SER A 33 -2.16 1.54 0.00
C SER A 33 -2.72 2.91 0.39
N ASN A 34 -3.04 3.09 1.67
CA ASN A 34 -3.59 4.30 2.24
C ASN A 34 -2.86 4.67 3.53
N MET A 35 -1.93 5.61 3.44
CA MET A 35 -1.18 6.10 4.59
C MET A 35 -2.04 6.87 5.58
N THR A 36 -3.19 7.43 5.17
CA THR A 36 -4.08 8.15 6.10
C THR A 36 -4.73 7.19 7.10
N SER A 37 -5.24 6.04 6.63
CA SER A 37 -5.82 5.01 7.50
C SER A 37 -4.73 4.22 8.23
N ALA A 38 -3.61 3.93 7.57
CA ALA A 38 -2.54 3.14 8.17
C ALA A 38 -1.74 3.89 9.25
N TYR A 39 -1.73 5.23 9.23
CA TYR A 39 -1.09 6.08 10.24
C TYR A 39 -1.66 5.86 11.65
N GLY A 40 -2.99 5.77 11.75
CA GLY A 40 -3.69 5.56 13.03
C GLY A 40 -3.68 4.11 13.52
N GLY A 41 -3.07 3.19 12.77
CA GLY A 41 -3.02 1.77 13.15
C GLY A 41 -1.93 1.43 14.16
N ILE A 42 -2.01 0.21 14.68
CA ILE A 42 -0.97 -0.41 15.51
C ILE A 42 -0.34 -1.61 14.78
N ARG A 43 0.86 -2.01 15.22
CA ARG A 43 1.46 -3.30 14.88
C ARG A 43 0.89 -4.34 15.84
N TRP A 44 0.07 -5.26 15.35
CA TRP A 44 -0.59 -6.26 16.20
C TRP A 44 0.37 -7.19 16.92
N GLU A 45 1.56 -7.43 16.34
CA GLU A 45 2.58 -8.28 16.96
C GLU A 45 3.23 -7.61 18.18
N SER A 46 3.42 -6.29 18.17
CA SER A 46 4.19 -5.57 19.20
C SER A 46 3.39 -4.55 20.02
N GLY A 47 2.17 -4.22 19.61
CA GLY A 47 1.35 -3.15 20.20
C GLY A 47 1.85 -1.73 19.87
N LEU A 48 2.93 -1.57 19.09
CA LEU A 48 3.48 -0.27 18.76
C LEU A 48 2.57 0.50 17.81
N SER A 49 2.42 1.82 18.07
CA SER A 49 1.84 2.74 17.10
C SER A 49 2.63 2.73 15.80
N ARG A 50 1.93 2.84 14.67
CA ARG A 50 2.54 2.99 13.35
C ARG A 50 2.90 4.43 13.01
N MET A 51 2.65 5.41 13.87
CA MET A 51 2.89 6.82 13.52
C MET A 51 4.38 7.11 13.23
N PHE A 52 5.30 6.53 14.01
CA PHE A 52 6.74 6.79 13.87
C PHE A 52 7.31 6.44 12.49
N GLN A 53 6.81 5.37 11.85
CA GLN A 53 7.29 4.93 10.53
C GLN A 53 6.89 5.90 9.42
N TYR A 54 5.77 6.61 9.58
CA TYR A 54 5.34 7.60 8.61
C TYR A 54 6.05 8.94 8.84
N GLU A 55 6.19 9.34 10.10
CA GLU A 55 6.82 10.62 10.43
C GLU A 55 8.33 10.63 10.19
N LYS A 56 9.05 9.58 10.62
CA LYS A 56 10.52 9.61 10.78
C LYS A 56 11.26 8.47 10.11
N ASP A 57 10.65 7.28 10.03
CA ASP A 57 11.31 6.12 9.41
C ASP A 57 10.78 5.83 8.00
N GLN A 58 10.34 4.62 7.62
CA GLN A 58 10.20 4.22 6.20
C GLN A 58 9.64 5.28 5.23
N SER A 59 8.56 5.99 5.60
CA SER A 59 7.96 7.02 4.73
C SER A 59 8.59 8.41 4.84
N ARG A 60 9.19 8.78 5.99
CA ARG A 60 9.86 10.08 6.25
C ARG A 60 9.05 11.30 5.79
N ILE A 61 7.72 11.30 5.96
CA ILE A 61 6.85 12.42 5.61
C ILE A 61 7.21 13.67 6.44
N GLY A 62 7.79 13.47 7.63
CA GLY A 62 8.37 14.54 8.43
C GLY A 62 7.35 15.42 9.15
N GLY A 63 6.17 14.87 9.46
CA GLY A 63 5.12 15.52 10.25
C GLY A 63 3.93 14.58 10.47
N SER A 64 3.07 14.92 11.44
CA SER A 64 1.87 14.12 11.73
C SER A 64 0.86 14.20 10.58
N LEU A 65 -0.12 13.29 10.57
CA LEU A 65 -1.23 13.33 9.61
C LEU A 65 -2.00 14.66 9.65
N TRP A 66 -2.10 15.29 10.82
CA TRP A 66 -2.81 16.56 10.98
C TRP A 66 -1.98 17.76 10.54
N ASP A 67 -0.64 17.68 10.65
CA ASP A 67 0.25 18.77 10.20
C ASP A 67 0.43 18.76 8.68
N LYS A 68 0.47 17.58 8.07
CA LYS A 68 0.79 17.41 6.63
C LYS A 68 -0.21 16.52 5.88
N PRO A 69 -1.54 16.75 6.00
CA PRO A 69 -2.56 15.83 5.47
C PRO A 69 -2.42 15.57 3.97
N LEU A 70 -2.05 16.59 3.19
CA LEU A 70 -1.85 16.44 1.75
C LEU A 70 -0.69 15.51 1.41
N GLN A 71 0.39 15.51 2.20
CA GLN A 71 1.53 14.61 1.93
C GLN A 71 1.17 13.15 2.17
N TYR A 72 0.31 12.85 3.14
CA TYR A 72 -0.20 11.49 3.35
C TYR A 72 -1.10 11.04 2.18
N ILE A 73 -1.92 11.93 1.63
CA ILE A 73 -2.73 11.67 0.44
C ILE A 73 -1.82 11.45 -0.77
N GLU A 74 -0.86 12.35 -0.98
CA GLU A 74 0.09 12.31 -2.10
C GLU A 74 1.00 11.09 -2.06
N ASN A 75 1.27 10.47 -0.90
CA ASN A 75 2.05 9.25 -0.80
C ASN A 75 1.19 7.98 -0.67
N SER A 76 -0.13 8.08 -0.87
CA SER A 76 -1.04 6.94 -0.81
C SER A 76 -1.43 6.47 -2.21
N PRO A 77 -0.97 5.28 -2.67
CA PRO A 77 -1.33 4.73 -3.98
C PRO A 77 -2.84 4.72 -4.26
N LEU A 78 -3.66 4.52 -3.21
CA LEU A 78 -5.11 4.46 -3.29
C LEU A 78 -5.74 5.59 -4.10
N PHE A 79 -5.31 6.83 -3.86
CA PHE A 79 -5.92 8.02 -4.49
C PHE A 79 -5.53 8.18 -5.96
N PHE A 80 -4.54 7.41 -6.43
CA PHE A 80 -4.04 7.46 -7.81
C PHE A 80 -4.37 6.21 -8.61
N ILE A 81 -5.10 5.24 -8.03
CA ILE A 81 -5.53 4.01 -8.71
C ILE A 81 -6.16 4.27 -10.09
N PRO A 82 -7.01 5.30 -10.31
CA PRO A 82 -7.56 5.58 -11.65
C PRO A 82 -6.51 5.66 -12.76
N ARG A 83 -5.26 6.04 -12.45
CA ARG A 83 -4.14 6.15 -13.40
C ARG A 83 -3.49 4.80 -13.76
N ILE A 84 -3.67 3.77 -12.93
CA ILE A 84 -2.99 2.47 -13.12
C ILE A 84 -3.49 1.78 -14.39
N LYS A 85 -2.56 1.41 -15.28
CA LYS A 85 -2.83 0.55 -16.45
C LYS A 85 -2.21 -0.85 -16.31
N THR A 86 -1.17 -0.98 -15.48
CA THR A 86 -0.43 -2.21 -15.26
C THR A 86 -1.26 -3.24 -14.47
N PRO A 87 -1.39 -4.49 -14.95
CA PRO A 87 -1.98 -5.58 -14.17
C PRO A 87 -1.25 -5.80 -12.84
N LEU A 88 -1.99 -5.99 -11.76
CA LEU A 88 -1.43 -6.08 -10.40
C LEU A 88 -1.83 -7.38 -9.69
N LEU A 89 -0.84 -8.14 -9.22
CA LEU A 89 -1.02 -9.17 -8.21
C LEU A 89 -0.74 -8.58 -6.82
N ILE A 90 -1.67 -8.75 -5.89
CA ILE A 90 -1.53 -8.36 -4.49
C ILE A 90 -1.38 -9.63 -3.66
N MET A 91 -0.35 -9.71 -2.84
CA MET A 91 -0.20 -10.80 -1.87
C MET A 91 -0.24 -10.22 -0.46
N HIS A 92 -1.09 -10.73 0.43
CA HIS A 92 -1.17 -10.22 1.81
C HIS A 92 -1.71 -11.31 2.73
N ASN A 93 -1.01 -11.61 3.81
CA ASN A 93 -1.49 -12.56 4.81
C ASN A 93 -2.59 -11.94 5.68
N ASP A 94 -3.60 -12.70 6.05
CA ASP A 94 -4.71 -12.22 6.89
C ASP A 94 -4.30 -11.97 8.35
N MET A 95 -3.26 -12.68 8.82
CA MET A 95 -2.65 -12.55 10.15
C MET A 95 -1.37 -11.69 10.15
N ASP A 96 -1.21 -10.74 9.22
CA ASP A 96 -0.05 -9.85 9.17
C ASP A 96 -0.03 -8.87 10.37
N GLY A 97 0.87 -9.15 11.32
CA GLY A 97 1.06 -8.34 12.52
C GLY A 97 1.80 -7.02 12.29
N ALA A 98 2.41 -6.84 11.11
CA ALA A 98 3.25 -5.71 10.77
C ALA A 98 2.60 -4.74 9.79
N VAL A 99 1.73 -5.17 8.87
CA VAL A 99 0.94 -4.32 7.98
C VAL A 99 -0.52 -4.81 7.98
N PRO A 100 -1.50 -3.97 8.35
CA PRO A 100 -2.90 -4.39 8.37
C PRO A 100 -3.35 -4.97 7.03
N TRP A 101 -3.89 -6.19 7.05
CA TRP A 101 -4.43 -6.89 5.87
C TRP A 101 -5.42 -6.06 5.05
N TYR A 102 -6.19 -5.20 5.72
CA TYR A 102 -7.10 -4.25 5.10
C TYR A 102 -6.44 -3.33 4.07
N GLN A 103 -5.13 -3.08 4.14
CA GLN A 103 -4.42 -2.29 3.13
C GLN A 103 -4.36 -3.00 1.77
N GLY A 104 -4.15 -4.32 1.77
CA GLY A 104 -4.22 -5.15 0.57
C GLY A 104 -5.65 -5.23 0.04
N ILE A 105 -6.65 -5.38 0.92
CA ILE A 105 -8.08 -5.38 0.56
C ILE A 105 -8.48 -4.04 -0.09
N GLU A 106 -8.09 -2.92 0.49
CA GLU A 106 -8.43 -1.57 0.01
C GLU A 106 -7.86 -1.35 -1.41
N LEU A 107 -6.61 -1.76 -1.65
CA LEU A 107 -6.00 -1.70 -2.98
C LEU A 107 -6.71 -2.61 -3.99
N PHE A 108 -7.00 -3.86 -3.62
CA PHE A 108 -7.67 -4.83 -4.48
C PHE A 108 -9.07 -4.36 -4.86
N THR A 109 -9.89 -4.02 -3.87
CA THR A 109 -11.29 -3.62 -4.08
C THR A 109 -11.40 -2.33 -4.90
N ALA A 110 -10.50 -1.36 -4.72
CA ALA A 110 -10.46 -0.15 -5.52
C ALA A 110 -10.04 -0.42 -6.98
N MET A 111 -9.04 -1.29 -7.22
CA MET A 111 -8.69 -1.73 -8.58
C MET A 111 -9.88 -2.42 -9.27
N ARG A 112 -10.56 -3.32 -8.55
CA ARG A 112 -11.76 -4.03 -9.06
C ARG A 112 -12.91 -3.07 -9.35
N ARG A 113 -13.17 -2.09 -8.48
CA ARG A 113 -14.20 -1.06 -8.67
C ARG A 113 -14.01 -0.29 -9.97
N LEU A 114 -12.76 -0.08 -10.38
CA LEU A 114 -12.40 0.64 -11.60
C LEU A 114 -12.14 -0.28 -12.80
N ASN A 115 -12.56 -1.54 -12.75
CA ASN A 115 -12.39 -2.55 -13.79
C ASN A 115 -10.93 -2.77 -14.23
N LYS A 116 -9.98 -2.63 -13.31
CA LYS A 116 -8.55 -2.84 -13.58
C LYS A 116 -8.17 -4.31 -13.35
N PRO A 117 -7.25 -4.90 -14.14
CA PRO A 117 -6.79 -6.27 -13.92
C PRO A 117 -6.05 -6.36 -12.58
N ALA A 118 -6.65 -7.10 -11.64
CA ALA A 118 -6.09 -7.28 -10.32
C ALA A 118 -6.45 -8.66 -9.77
N TRP A 119 -5.50 -9.25 -9.05
CA TRP A 119 -5.67 -10.50 -8.31
C TRP A 119 -5.20 -10.29 -6.88
N MET A 120 -5.85 -10.95 -5.93
CA MET A 120 -5.42 -10.98 -4.54
C MET A 120 -5.19 -12.43 -4.13
N LEU A 121 -3.99 -12.69 -3.63
CA LEU A 121 -3.60 -13.95 -3.00
C LEU A 121 -3.45 -13.69 -1.50
N THR A 122 -4.36 -14.26 -0.73
CA THR A 122 -4.27 -14.26 0.73
C THR A 122 -3.78 -15.62 1.17
N TYR A 123 -2.77 -15.64 2.04
CA TYR A 123 -2.45 -16.84 2.81
C TYR A 123 -3.11 -16.71 4.15
N ASN A 124 -3.92 -17.72 4.44
CA ASN A 124 -4.66 -17.90 5.66
C ASN A 124 -3.91 -19.01 6.40
N ASN A 125 -3.70 -18.84 7.70
CA ASN A 125 -3.36 -19.98 8.55
C ASN A 125 -4.62 -20.80 8.85
#